data_AF-A0A959MZ12-F1
#
_entry.id   AF-A0A959MZ12-F1
#
_cell.length_a   1.000
_cell.length_b   1.000
_cell.length_c   1.000
_cell.angle_alpha   90.00
_cell.angle_beta   90.00
_cell.angle_gamma   90.00
#
_symmetry.space_group_name_H-M   'P 1'
#
loop_
_entity.id
_entity.type
_entity.pdbx_description
1 polymer ?
#
loop_
_entity_poly.entity_id
_entity_poly.type
_entity_poly.pdbx_seq_one_letter_code
_entity_poly.pdbx_strand_id
1 'polypeptide(L)' 'MEKKINPYNGVEIDPMFDGHLEKPLSKMTPKEKLDYLWLQTMFKWTVDNKVES' A
#
# COMPACT_ATOMS: atom_id res chain seq x y z
N MET A 1 3.83 7.01 -25.41
CA MET A 1 3.51 6.71 -24.00
C MET A 1 4.76 6.16 -23.36
N GLU A 2 5.42 6.96 -22.52
CA GLU A 2 6.64 6.56 -21.83
C GLU A 2 6.29 5.48 -20.80
N LYS A 3 6.82 4.26 -21.00
CA LYS A 3 6.74 3.21 -19.99
C LYS A 3 7.75 3.56 -18.90
N LYS A 4 7.26 4.03 -17.74
CA LYS A 4 8.09 4.14 -16.53
C LYS A 4 8.51 2.74 -16.11
N ILE A 5 9.76 2.39 -16.43
CA ILE A 5 10.36 1.11 -16.08
C ILE A 5 10.63 1.14 -14.58
N ASN A 6 9.98 0.22 -13.85
CA ASN A 6 10.14 0.07 -12.42
C ASN A 6 11.53 -0.51 -12.11
N PRO A 7 12.31 0.03 -11.16
CA PRO A 7 13.69 -0.41 -10.89
C PRO A 7 13.85 -1.86 -10.38
N TYR A 8 12.77 -2.61 -10.17
CA TYR A 8 12.80 -4.00 -9.72
C TYR A 8 12.51 -4.99 -10.87
N ASN A 9 13.50 -5.20 -11.75
CA ASN A 9 13.71 -6.41 -12.56
C ASN A 9 12.50 -7.13 -13.18
N GLY A 10 11.52 -6.41 -13.74
CA GLY A 10 10.43 -7.03 -14.52
C GLY A 10 9.43 -7.85 -13.70
N VAL A 11 9.38 -7.66 -12.38
CA VAL A 11 8.29 -8.17 -11.55
C VAL A 11 7.11 -7.21 -11.70
N GLU A 12 5.93 -7.71 -12.06
CA GLU A 12 4.70 -6.93 -12.00
C GLU A 12 4.52 -6.43 -10.56
N ILE A 13 4.86 -5.16 -10.34
CA ILE A 13 4.63 -4.51 -9.06
C ILE A 13 3.13 -4.27 -9.01
N ASP A 14 2.48 -4.94 -8.06
CA ASP A 14 1.08 -4.70 -7.74
C ASP A 14 0.87 -3.18 -7.62
N PRO A 15 -0.01 -2.55 -8.41
CA PRO A 15 -0.22 -1.10 -8.33
C PRO A 15 -0.72 -0.63 -6.94
N MET A 16 -1.14 -1.57 -6.07
CA MET A 16 -1.44 -1.33 -4.66
C MET A 16 -0.22 -1.50 -3.73
N PHE A 17 0.96 -1.81 -4.26
CA PHE A 17 2.19 -1.95 -3.49
C PHE A 17 2.74 -0.57 -3.13
N ASP A 18 2.46 -0.11 -1.92
CA ASP A 18 2.91 1.18 -1.38
C ASP A 18 4.37 1.19 -0.88
N GLY A 19 5.09 0.07 -1.06
CA GLY A 19 6.48 -0.10 -0.59
C GLY A 19 6.65 -0.36 0.91
N HIS A 20 5.57 -0.33 1.70
CA HIS A 20 5.58 -0.58 3.16
C HIS A 20 5.08 -1.98 3.51
N LEU A 21 4.64 -2.75 2.52
CA LEU A 21 4.19 -4.12 2.70
C LEU A 21 5.34 -5.11 2.55
N GLU A 22 5.53 -5.99 3.55
CA GLU A 22 6.52 -7.07 3.50
C GLU A 22 6.26 -8.07 2.35
N LYS A 23 5.02 -8.16 1.87
CA LYS A 23 4.59 -9.03 0.76
C LYS A 23 3.40 -8.45 -0.01
N PRO A 24 3.18 -8.82 -1.28
CA PRO A 24 2.05 -8.33 -2.09
C PRO A 24 0.68 -8.70 -1.51
N LEU A 25 -0.35 -7.89 -1.78
CA LEU A 25 -1.73 -8.16 -1.33
C LEU A 25 -2.24 -9.53 -1.81
N SER A 26 -1.84 -9.96 -3.00
CA SER A 26 -2.19 -11.29 -3.55
C SER A 26 -1.65 -12.47 -2.73
N LYS A 27 -0.62 -12.25 -1.90
CA LYS A 27 0.01 -13.23 -1.01
C LYS A 27 -0.41 -13.09 0.45
N MET A 28 -1.35 -12.21 0.74
CA MET A 28 -1.90 -12.02 2.09
C MET A 28 -3.12 -12.89 2.35
N THR A 29 -3.22 -13.39 3.57
CA THR A 29 -4.44 -14.00 4.10
C THR A 29 -5.55 -12.94 4.23
N PRO A 30 -6.84 -13.36 4.30
CA PRO A 30 -7.94 -12.41 4.53
C PRO A 30 -7.75 -11.55 5.79
N LYS A 31 -7.17 -12.11 6.86
CA LYS A 31 -6.88 -11.37 8.08
C LYS A 31 -5.84 -10.27 7.86
N GLU A 32 -4.72 -10.60 7.22
CA GLU A 32 -3.65 -9.63 6.94
C GLU A 32 -4.16 -8.48 6.05
N LYS A 33 -5.05 -8.77 5.10
CA LYS A 33 -5.69 -7.74 4.27
C LYS A 33 -6.55 -6.80 5.10
N LEU A 34 -7.31 -7.34 6.05
CA LEU A 34 -8.15 -6.54 6.94
C LEU A 34 -7.30 -5.64 7.85
N ASP A 35 -6.22 -6.19 8.40
CA ASP A 35 -5.28 -5.45 9.23
C ASP A 35 -4.61 -4.31 8.43
N TYR A 36 -4.25 -4.54 7.17
CA TYR A 36 -3.72 -3.51 6.26
C TYR A 36 -4.74 -2.41 5.97
N LEU A 37 -6.00 -2.77 5.65
CA LEU A 37 -7.07 -1.80 5.40
C LEU A 37 -7.31 -0.90 6.63
N TRP A 38 -7.26 -1.50 7.82
CA TRP A 38 -7.39 -0.78 9.08
C TRP A 38 -6.27 0.24 9.28
N LEU A 39 -5.02 -0.15 9.04
CA LEU A 39 -3.86 0.75 9.11
C LEU A 39 -3.99 1.94 8.16
N GLN A 40 -4.39 1.69 6.90
CA GLN A 40 -4.64 2.75 5.91
C GLN A 40 -5.71 3.73 6.38
N THR A 41 -6.80 3.20 6.96
CA THR A 41 -7.90 4.02 7.50
C THR A 41 -7.42 4.91 8.65
N MET A 42 -6.67 4.34 9.59
CA MET A 42 -6.12 5.08 10.74
C MET A 42 -5.10 6.15 10.33
N PHE A 43 -4.24 5.83 9.36
CA PHE A 43 -3.29 6.80 8.81
C PHE A 43 -4.03 7.97 8.17
N LYS A 44 -5.02 7.70 7.30
CA LYS A 44 -5.83 8.74 6.67
C LYS A 44 -6.54 9.61 7.71
N TRP A 45 -7.22 8.98 8.67
CA TRP A 45 -7.89 9.71 9.74
C TRP A 45 -6.93 10.60 10.52
N THR A 46 -5.74 10.08 10.86
CA THR A 46 -4.71 10.86 11.58
C THR A 46 -4.23 12.06 10.77
N VAL A 47 -3.99 11.90 9.47
CA VAL A 47 -3.59 13.00 8.58
C VAL A 47 -4.69 14.05 8.51
N ASP A 48 -5.94 13.62 8.25
CA ASP A 48 -7.08 14.52 8.08
C ASP A 48 -7.35 15.33 9.37
N ASN A 49 -7.16 14.73 10.56
CA ASN A 49 -7.42 15.40 11.85
C ASN A 49 -6.21 16.16 12.43
N LYS A 50 -4.98 15.91 11.94
CA LYS A 50 -3.79 16.69 12.35
C LYS A 50 -3.66 18.03 11.62
N VAL A 51 -4.41 18.25 10.54
CA VAL A 51 -4.45 19.53 9.82
C VAL A 51 -5.31 20.57 10.57
N GLU A 52 -6.06 20.18 11.60
CA GLU A 52 -6.89 21.08 12.43
C GLU A 52 -6.21 21.59 13.71
N SER A 53 -4.90 21.36 13.92
CA SER A 53 -4.15 21.80 15.12
C SER A 53 -3.27 23.03 14.88
#